data_AF-A0AB34K593-F1
#
_entry.id   AF-A0AB34K593-F1
#
_cell.length_a   1.000
_cell.length_b   1.000
_cell.length_c   1.000
_cell.angle_alpha   90.00
_cell.angle_beta   90.00
_cell.angle_gamma   90.00
#
_symmetry.space_group_name_H-M   'P 1'
#
loop_
_entity.id
_entity.type
_entity.pdbx_description
1 polymer ?
#
loop_
_entity_poly.entity_id
_entity_poly.type
_entity_poly.pdbx_seq_one_letter_code
_entity_poly.pdbx_strand_id
1 'polypeptide(L)'
;MEALAELRASQDAPAALQACEALSCALLPSDAPPSELFDECSFDLFPALLRAAAWRLCRPVASALLFRMAELASPRELYCLEMEAFALHPAPQSQLLLLRLLAATLPQIRRRRSEFLVGCLRSLRSRFLDTWPATEWAEGAVDDDDEPVPSSQLFDALDGVVAPLAADAADEPADSAHHAREAVLRFYWQLLLLTCTTAGLEDASARVLALLDSCAIRLPATQLQLLSRLPAATPAGEAEPPPSKGAEVPHSEEAEEQAATRRSAMGMALHLHNLYASSPPPGADALRQQLAAMDATSRLSLAARAAPLLLRQPALAARGNALLLAAIEAWLPHPPTGPRPPPATPPAPSLDREASAAFEACAHALAGHMARHPEQRERAHAHHTLQTLLWVWAPVERRRVIRELIDSCPYANAVALLITRLKDEHLFEKEAAARVASPVEAEAAFDAAALLLVLEPLLTGFAAAESDPLATVDSLMATLNLTRFVLADKNATLDQGTLRRLRCSRLEPLDLHLRRCMDSMWSRMQDMERGCGQDESSNVELTSMRTDFTHLHLAAEIAQRAIEMCKG
;
A
#
# COMPACT_ATOMS: atom_id res chain seq x y z
N MET A 1 16.81 53.39 2.72
CA MET A 1 16.53 53.71 1.30
C MET A 1 17.78 53.70 0.44
N GLU A 2 18.85 54.40 0.81
CA GLU A 2 20.12 54.40 0.06
C GLU A 2 20.71 52.98 -0.07
N ALA A 3 20.89 52.25 1.04
CA ALA A 3 21.33 50.85 1.02
C ALA A 3 20.40 49.90 0.22
N LEU A 4 19.11 50.20 0.11
CA LEU A 4 18.18 49.42 -0.71
C LEU A 4 18.37 49.71 -2.21
N ALA A 5 18.59 50.98 -2.57
CA ALA A 5 18.93 51.35 -3.94
C ALA A 5 20.26 50.74 -4.37
N GLU A 6 21.26 50.73 -3.46
CA GLU A 6 22.53 50.04 -3.66
C GLU A 6 22.32 48.54 -3.87
N LEU A 7 21.58 47.86 -2.98
CA LEU A 7 21.31 46.42 -3.11
C LEU A 7 20.64 46.05 -4.46
N ARG A 8 19.76 46.92 -4.95
CA ARG A 8 19.08 46.73 -6.25
C ARG A 8 19.99 46.93 -7.44
N ALA A 9 20.93 47.87 -7.32
CA ALA A 9 21.89 48.22 -8.37
C ALA A 9 23.10 47.28 -8.40
N SER A 10 23.39 46.59 -7.30
CA SER A 10 24.51 45.66 -7.18
C SER A 10 24.45 44.55 -8.24
N GLN A 11 25.57 44.37 -8.93
CA GLN A 11 25.78 43.29 -9.91
C GLN A 11 26.76 42.23 -9.39
N ASP A 12 27.45 42.50 -8.27
CA ASP A 12 28.43 41.63 -7.65
C ASP A 12 28.13 41.37 -6.16
N ALA A 13 28.61 40.23 -5.67
CA ALA A 13 28.34 39.76 -4.31
C ALA A 13 28.93 40.66 -3.19
N PRO A 14 30.12 41.28 -3.33
CA PRO A 14 30.68 42.12 -2.26
C PRO A 14 29.88 43.41 -2.01
N ALA A 15 29.49 44.13 -3.07
CA ALA A 15 28.69 45.36 -2.92
C ALA A 15 27.30 45.05 -2.34
N ALA A 16 26.71 43.93 -2.77
CA ALA A 16 25.45 43.48 -2.21
C ALA A 16 25.54 43.06 -0.74
N LEU A 17 26.64 42.43 -0.32
CA LEU A 17 26.87 42.08 1.08
C LEU A 17 26.95 43.34 1.93
N GLN A 18 27.73 44.34 1.49
CA GLN A 18 27.83 45.62 2.19
C GLN A 18 26.46 46.30 2.32
N ALA A 19 25.65 46.29 1.26
CA ALA A 19 24.28 46.81 1.29
C ALA A 19 23.36 46.00 2.22
N CYS A 20 23.47 44.67 2.25
CA CYS A 20 22.73 43.81 3.18
C CYS A 20 23.12 44.05 4.64
N GLU A 21 24.40 44.23 4.93
CA GLU A 21 24.90 44.55 6.27
C GLU A 21 24.43 45.94 6.71
N ALA A 22 24.46 46.93 5.82
CA ALA A 22 23.93 48.27 6.10
C ALA A 22 22.42 48.23 6.38
N LEU A 23 21.65 47.46 5.60
CA LEU A 23 20.22 47.22 5.86
C LEU A 23 20.00 46.49 7.19
N SER A 24 20.82 45.49 7.49
CA SER A 24 20.79 44.75 8.75
C SER A 24 21.02 45.67 9.96
N CYS A 25 22.05 46.51 9.92
CA CYS A 25 22.32 47.50 10.95
C CYS A 25 21.21 48.54 11.09
N ALA A 26 20.48 48.86 10.01
CA ALA A 26 19.39 49.82 10.04
C ALA A 26 18.06 49.23 10.53
N LEU A 27 17.78 47.95 10.21
CA LEU A 27 16.46 47.33 10.40
C LEU A 27 16.39 46.38 11.60
N LEU A 28 17.53 45.89 12.12
CA LEU A 28 17.60 44.99 13.28
C LEU A 28 17.73 45.64 14.67
N PRO A 29 18.07 46.93 14.88
CA PRO A 29 18.09 47.52 16.23
C PRO A 29 16.72 47.50 16.92
N SER A 30 16.73 47.27 18.24
CA SER A 30 15.57 46.87 19.07
C SER A 30 14.62 47.99 19.51
N ASP A 31 14.92 49.27 19.24
CA ASP A 31 14.32 50.38 20.00
C ASP A 31 13.21 51.17 19.26
N ALA A 32 12.92 50.84 18.00
CA ALA A 32 11.81 51.42 17.22
C ALA A 32 10.86 50.31 16.73
N PRO A 33 9.54 50.56 16.53
CA PRO A 33 8.62 49.56 16.02
C PRO A 33 8.96 49.26 14.55
N PRO A 34 9.63 48.14 14.24
CA PRO A 34 10.20 47.92 12.90
C PRO A 34 9.13 47.46 11.90
N SER A 35 7.89 47.22 12.34
CA SER A 35 6.79 46.74 11.50
C SER A 35 6.39 47.72 10.39
N GLU A 36 6.34 49.03 10.67
CA GLU A 36 5.86 50.02 9.68
C GLU A 36 6.81 50.13 8.47
N LEU A 37 8.12 50.08 8.70
CA LEU A 37 9.11 50.14 7.62
C LEU A 37 9.12 48.88 6.77
N PHE A 38 8.96 47.70 7.39
CA PHE A 38 8.86 46.45 6.65
C PHE A 38 7.57 46.38 5.84
N ASP A 39 6.45 46.89 6.36
CA ASP A 39 5.19 46.95 5.62
C ASP A 39 5.30 47.88 4.41
N GLU A 40 5.80 49.11 4.60
CA GLU A 40 5.92 50.12 3.51
C GLU A 40 6.89 49.71 2.41
N CYS A 41 7.96 48.97 2.76
CA CYS A 41 9.04 48.63 1.84
C CYS A 41 9.07 47.14 1.44
N SER A 42 8.11 46.31 1.87
CA SER A 42 8.11 44.85 1.67
C SER A 42 8.26 44.45 0.20
N PHE A 43 7.47 45.05 -0.69
CA PHE A 43 7.51 44.83 -2.15
C PHE A 43 8.87 45.16 -2.76
N ASP A 44 9.57 46.11 -2.15
CA ASP A 44 10.81 46.62 -2.66
C ASP A 44 12.03 45.86 -2.11
N LEU A 45 11.96 45.45 -0.85
CA LEU A 45 12.98 44.74 -0.10
C LEU A 45 12.99 43.25 -0.43
N PHE A 46 11.82 42.59 -0.49
CA PHE A 46 11.74 41.14 -0.63
C PHE A 46 12.44 40.62 -1.90
N PRO A 47 12.19 41.16 -3.11
CA PRO A 47 12.84 40.65 -4.31
C PRO A 47 14.35 40.93 -4.33
N ALA A 48 14.78 42.05 -3.74
CA ALA A 48 16.19 42.43 -3.66
C ALA A 48 16.95 41.51 -2.70
N LEU A 49 16.39 41.23 -1.52
CA LEU A 49 16.95 40.31 -0.54
C LEU A 49 16.94 38.86 -1.05
N LEU A 50 15.87 38.44 -1.73
CA LEU A 50 15.80 37.09 -2.31
C LEU A 50 16.85 36.89 -3.41
N ARG A 51 17.08 37.90 -4.25
CA ARG A 51 18.16 37.89 -5.25
C ARG A 51 19.53 37.85 -4.57
N ALA A 52 19.74 38.66 -3.53
CA ALA A 52 20.99 38.66 -2.78
C ALA A 52 21.25 37.31 -2.09
N ALA A 53 20.20 36.64 -1.60
CA ALA A 53 20.32 35.32 -0.97
C ALA A 53 20.81 34.21 -1.91
N ALA A 54 20.71 34.43 -3.24
CA ALA A 54 21.32 33.53 -4.22
C ALA A 54 22.85 33.51 -4.11
N TRP A 55 23.48 34.65 -3.76
CA TRP A 55 24.93 34.73 -3.56
C TRP A 55 25.35 34.12 -2.23
N ARG A 56 26.33 33.21 -2.28
CA ARG A 56 26.88 32.49 -1.10
C ARG A 56 27.30 33.44 0.03
N LEU A 57 27.98 34.54 -0.31
CA LEU A 57 28.46 35.54 0.66
C LEU A 57 27.32 36.32 1.34
N CYS A 58 26.25 36.62 0.61
CA CYS A 58 25.13 37.42 1.11
C CYS A 58 24.07 36.57 1.83
N ARG A 59 24.02 35.26 1.55
CA ARG A 59 22.95 34.36 2.00
C ARG A 59 22.64 34.43 3.50
N PRO A 60 23.60 34.41 4.43
CA PRO A 60 23.27 34.43 5.86
C PRO A 60 22.54 35.72 6.26
N VAL A 61 23.04 36.88 5.82
CA VAL A 61 22.48 38.20 6.17
C VAL A 61 21.15 38.43 5.46
N ALA A 62 21.07 38.13 4.18
CA ALA A 62 19.84 38.26 3.40
C ALA A 62 18.72 37.34 3.91
N SER A 63 19.05 36.09 4.27
CA SER A 63 18.07 35.15 4.86
C SER A 63 17.57 35.66 6.21
N ALA A 64 18.47 36.13 7.09
CA ALA A 64 18.09 36.68 8.39
C ALA A 64 17.12 37.87 8.24
N LEU A 65 17.35 38.75 7.27
CA LEU A 65 16.45 39.88 6.98
C LEU A 65 15.10 39.42 6.42
N LEU A 66 15.09 38.41 5.55
CA LEU A 66 13.85 37.82 5.03
C LEU A 66 13.02 37.17 6.15
N PHE A 67 13.64 36.42 7.07
CA PHE A 67 12.94 35.86 8.24
C PHE A 67 12.46 36.94 9.20
N ARG A 68 13.27 37.99 9.42
CA ARG A 68 12.84 39.12 10.25
C ARG A 68 11.64 39.84 9.65
N MET A 69 11.62 40.00 8.32
CA MET A 69 10.47 40.53 7.62
C MET A 69 9.26 39.59 7.74
N ALA A 70 9.45 38.27 7.73
CA ALA A 70 8.38 37.30 8.00
C ALA A 70 7.79 37.41 9.41
N GLU A 71 8.56 37.85 10.40
CA GLU A 71 8.07 38.07 11.76
C GLU A 71 7.31 39.39 11.94
N LEU A 72 7.64 40.41 11.14
CA LEU A 72 7.23 41.79 11.40
C LEU A 72 6.28 42.40 10.36
N ALA A 73 6.35 41.94 9.11
CA ALA A 73 5.52 42.46 8.03
C ALA A 73 4.12 41.83 8.02
N SER A 74 3.21 42.44 7.26
CA SER A 74 1.90 41.91 6.94
C SER A 74 2.01 40.49 6.34
N PRO A 75 1.59 39.44 7.07
CA PRO A 75 1.81 38.06 6.64
C PRO A 75 1.05 37.69 5.36
N ARG A 76 0.03 38.48 4.99
CA ARG A 76 -0.72 38.29 3.74
C ARG A 76 0.03 38.83 2.53
N GLU A 77 0.64 40.00 2.67
CA GLU A 77 1.44 40.61 1.60
C GLU A 77 2.70 39.78 1.38
N LEU A 78 3.34 39.36 2.47
CA LEU A 78 4.50 38.50 2.36
C LEU A 78 4.18 37.14 1.74
N TYR A 79 3.04 36.52 2.09
CA TYR A 79 2.59 35.32 1.39
C TYR A 79 2.44 35.54 -0.13
N CYS A 80 1.83 36.66 -0.54
CA CYS A 80 1.68 36.97 -1.97
C CYS A 80 3.05 37.11 -2.66
N LEU A 81 3.99 37.81 -2.02
CA LEU A 81 5.36 37.97 -2.51
C LEU A 81 6.10 36.63 -2.61
N GLU A 82 5.95 35.76 -1.62
CA GLU A 82 6.52 34.40 -1.62
C GLU A 82 5.95 33.59 -2.78
N MET A 83 4.62 33.56 -2.95
CA MET A 83 3.94 32.81 -4.01
C MET A 83 4.32 33.31 -5.42
N GLU A 84 4.50 34.62 -5.60
CA GLU A 84 5.01 35.20 -6.85
C GLU A 84 6.47 34.82 -7.09
N ALA A 85 7.31 34.93 -6.05
CA ALA A 85 8.72 34.60 -6.15
C ALA A 85 8.98 33.12 -6.44
N PHE A 86 8.11 32.21 -6.00
CA PHE A 86 8.15 30.82 -6.45
C PHE A 86 8.18 30.77 -7.98
N ALA A 87 7.34 31.53 -8.70
CA ALA A 87 7.30 31.53 -10.16
C ALA A 87 8.53 32.15 -10.83
N LEU A 88 9.20 33.08 -10.17
CA LEU A 88 10.30 33.85 -10.74
C LEU A 88 11.69 33.24 -10.48
N HIS A 89 11.84 32.41 -9.43
CA HIS A 89 13.14 31.93 -8.97
C HIS A 89 13.25 30.40 -9.02
N PRO A 90 13.47 29.77 -10.19
CA PRO A 90 13.48 28.31 -10.34
C PRO A 90 14.59 27.58 -9.55
N ALA A 91 15.66 28.30 -9.20
CA ALA A 91 16.83 27.74 -8.53
C ALA A 91 16.46 26.98 -7.23
N PRO A 92 16.99 25.75 -7.02
CA PRO A 92 16.61 24.90 -5.88
C PRO A 92 16.77 25.60 -4.53
N GLN A 93 17.87 26.32 -4.35
CA GLN A 93 18.19 26.98 -3.08
C GLN A 93 17.21 28.13 -2.76
N SER A 94 16.79 28.89 -3.79
CA SER A 94 15.77 29.92 -3.64
C SER A 94 14.40 29.31 -3.35
N GLN A 95 14.02 28.22 -4.03
CA GLN A 95 12.78 27.49 -3.79
C GLN A 95 12.71 26.94 -2.35
N LEU A 96 13.81 26.37 -1.85
CA LEU A 96 13.92 25.87 -0.47
C LEU A 96 13.83 27.01 0.55
N LEU A 97 14.50 28.15 0.32
CA LEU A 97 14.38 29.33 1.17
C LEU A 97 12.95 29.85 1.21
N LEU A 98 12.26 29.91 0.07
CA LEU A 98 10.86 30.31 -0.01
C LEU A 98 9.93 29.35 0.74
N LEU A 99 10.19 28.04 0.71
CA LEU A 99 9.42 27.06 1.50
C LEU A 99 9.59 27.29 3.01
N ARG A 100 10.80 27.64 3.45
CA ARG A 100 11.05 27.99 4.86
C ARG A 100 10.35 29.29 5.26
N LEU A 101 10.37 30.29 4.39
CA LEU A 101 9.66 31.56 4.62
C LEU A 101 8.15 31.31 4.71
N LEU A 102 7.56 30.53 3.78
CA LEU A 102 6.17 30.10 3.86
C LEU A 102 5.84 29.39 5.19
N ALA A 103 6.74 28.53 5.69
CA ALA A 103 6.56 27.86 6.97
C ALA A 103 6.45 28.84 8.15
N ALA A 104 7.18 29.96 8.09
CA ALA A 104 7.13 31.03 9.08
C ALA A 104 5.93 31.96 8.88
N THR A 105 5.57 32.28 7.63
CA THR A 105 4.54 33.26 7.26
C THR A 105 3.12 32.70 7.40
N LEU A 106 2.87 31.47 6.93
CA LEU A 106 1.52 30.87 6.90
C LEU A 106 0.84 30.75 8.28
N PRO A 107 1.52 30.35 9.37
CA PRO A 107 0.91 30.28 10.70
C PRO A 107 0.41 31.63 11.22
N GLN A 108 0.99 32.73 10.75
CA GLN A 108 0.65 34.09 11.19
C GLN A 108 -0.63 34.62 10.53
N ILE A 109 -1.07 34.02 9.42
CA ILE A 109 -2.32 34.39 8.74
C ILE A 109 -3.53 33.88 9.54
N ARG A 110 -4.20 34.79 10.27
CA ARG A 110 -5.37 34.44 11.10
C ARG A 110 -6.70 34.45 10.33
N ARG A 111 -6.90 35.42 9.45
CA ARG A 111 -8.17 35.62 8.71
C ARG A 111 -8.12 34.95 7.34
N ARG A 112 -9.17 34.19 6.99
CA ARG A 112 -9.27 33.40 5.73
C ARG A 112 -8.14 32.38 5.56
N ARG A 113 -7.56 31.91 6.67
CA ARG A 113 -6.38 31.03 6.69
C ARG A 113 -6.53 29.80 5.78
N SER A 114 -7.71 29.17 5.78
CA SER A 114 -8.01 28.01 4.94
C SER A 114 -7.83 28.29 3.44
N GLU A 115 -8.19 29.49 2.97
CA GLU A 115 -8.04 29.86 1.55
C GLU A 115 -6.57 30.02 1.15
N PHE A 116 -5.76 30.63 2.03
CA PHE A 116 -4.32 30.77 1.83
C PHE A 116 -3.62 29.41 1.85
N LEU A 117 -4.00 28.51 2.77
CA LEU A 117 -3.50 27.15 2.81
C LEU A 117 -3.86 26.35 1.55
N VAL A 118 -5.11 26.44 1.09
CA VAL A 118 -5.57 25.80 -0.15
C VAL A 118 -4.87 26.38 -1.39
N GLY A 119 -4.71 27.71 -1.45
CA GLY A 119 -3.97 28.37 -2.53
C GLY A 119 -2.51 27.93 -2.56
N CYS A 120 -1.89 27.82 -1.39
CA CYS A 120 -0.52 27.33 -1.22
C CYS A 120 -0.39 25.89 -1.72
N LEU A 121 -1.20 24.97 -1.21
CA LEU A 121 -1.21 23.56 -1.62
C LEU A 121 -1.41 23.42 -3.13
N ARG A 122 -2.34 24.17 -3.75
CA ARG A 122 -2.57 24.11 -5.19
C ARG A 122 -1.33 24.51 -5.98
N SER A 123 -0.69 25.61 -5.59
CA SER A 123 0.50 26.11 -6.27
C SER A 123 1.70 25.18 -6.09
N LEU A 124 1.92 24.68 -4.87
CA LEU A 124 2.99 23.74 -4.57
C LEU A 124 2.77 22.39 -5.26
N ARG A 125 1.52 21.90 -5.33
CA ARG A 125 1.18 20.69 -6.09
C ARG A 125 1.52 20.87 -7.56
N SER A 126 1.02 21.93 -8.18
CA SER A 126 1.27 22.19 -9.61
C SER A 126 2.77 22.17 -9.90
N ARG A 127 3.57 22.76 -9.00
CA ARG A 127 4.99 22.94 -9.18
C ARG A 127 5.83 21.69 -8.88
N PHE A 128 5.58 21.05 -7.74
CA PHE A 128 6.44 19.99 -7.22
C PHE A 128 5.85 18.59 -7.43
N LEU A 129 4.53 18.45 -7.60
CA LEU A 129 3.90 17.14 -7.82
C LEU A 129 3.46 16.92 -9.28
N ASP A 130 3.06 17.97 -9.99
CA ASP A 130 2.61 17.85 -11.38
C ASP A 130 3.75 18.04 -12.39
N THR A 131 4.62 19.05 -12.21
CA THR A 131 5.69 19.41 -13.17
C THR A 131 7.07 19.48 -12.51
N TRP A 132 7.45 18.47 -11.73
CA TRP A 132 8.71 18.47 -10.97
C TRP A 132 9.87 19.09 -11.79
N PRO A 133 10.57 20.14 -11.29
CA PRO A 133 11.62 20.84 -12.03
C PRO A 133 12.93 20.02 -12.07
N ALA A 134 12.89 18.85 -12.72
CA ALA A 134 13.90 17.80 -12.56
C ALA A 134 15.24 18.15 -13.22
N THR A 135 15.22 18.87 -14.33
CA THR A 135 16.39 19.26 -15.11
C THR A 135 17.18 20.37 -14.41
N GLU A 136 16.50 21.40 -13.93
CA GLU A 136 17.09 22.55 -13.23
C GLU A 136 17.70 22.18 -11.87
N TRP A 137 17.15 21.16 -11.20
CA TRP A 137 17.64 20.66 -9.91
C TRP A 137 18.75 19.61 -10.04
N ALA A 138 18.95 19.06 -11.23
CA ALA A 138 20.02 18.10 -11.52
C ALA A 138 21.28 18.77 -12.12
N GLU A 139 21.11 19.84 -12.88
CA GLU A 139 22.21 20.51 -13.59
C GLU A 139 22.90 21.63 -12.78
N GLY A 140 22.25 22.20 -11.76
CA GLY A 140 22.82 23.27 -10.92
C GLY A 140 23.90 22.86 -9.92
N ALA A 141 24.46 21.65 -10.05
CA ALA A 141 25.57 21.16 -9.22
C ALA A 141 26.96 21.37 -9.87
N VAL A 142 27.01 21.93 -11.09
CA VAL A 142 28.25 22.14 -11.84
C VAL A 142 28.39 23.64 -12.18
N ASP A 143 28.77 24.44 -11.19
CA ASP A 143 29.50 25.68 -11.44
C ASP A 143 30.94 25.46 -10.91
N ASP A 144 31.90 25.61 -11.81
CA ASP A 144 33.25 25.02 -11.81
C ASP A 144 34.27 25.60 -10.80
N ASP A 145 33.89 26.42 -9.82
CA ASP A 145 34.87 27.11 -8.96
C ASP A 145 34.58 27.13 -7.44
N ASP A 146 33.59 26.38 -6.94
CA ASP A 146 33.23 26.41 -5.51
C ASP A 146 33.30 25.01 -4.87
N GLU A 147 34.11 24.88 -3.81
CA GLU A 147 34.06 23.72 -2.91
C GLU A 147 32.59 23.45 -2.51
N PRO A 148 32.13 22.18 -2.62
CA PRO A 148 30.75 21.84 -2.32
C PRO A 148 30.46 22.21 -0.87
N VAL A 149 29.59 23.20 -0.67
CA VAL A 149 28.99 23.43 0.65
C VAL A 149 28.31 22.13 1.04
N PRO A 150 28.63 21.53 2.21
CA PRO A 150 27.99 20.30 2.64
C PRO A 150 26.49 20.55 2.68
N SER A 151 25.75 19.86 1.82
CA SER A 151 24.31 20.07 1.67
C SER A 151 23.57 19.86 2.99
N SER A 152 24.16 19.12 3.94
CA SER A 152 23.72 18.94 5.33
C SER A 152 23.38 20.26 6.03
N GLN A 153 24.18 21.33 5.92
CA GLN A 153 23.94 22.59 6.66
C GLN A 153 22.67 23.33 6.20
N LEU A 154 22.27 23.15 4.94
CA LEU A 154 21.06 23.77 4.38
C LEU A 154 19.81 22.96 4.74
N PHE A 155 19.97 21.64 4.93
CA PHE A 155 18.94 20.71 5.38
C PHE A 155 18.71 20.77 6.89
N ASP A 156 19.76 20.84 7.72
CA ASP A 156 19.67 21.03 9.18
C ASP A 156 18.91 22.33 9.52
N ALA A 157 19.06 23.36 8.69
CA ALA A 157 18.39 24.64 8.86
C ALA A 157 16.92 24.63 8.36
N LEU A 158 16.57 23.76 7.40
CA LEU A 158 15.19 23.48 6.99
C LEU A 158 14.47 22.69 8.09
N ASP A 159 15.09 21.63 8.60
CA ASP A 159 14.59 20.85 9.74
C ASP A 159 14.46 21.73 10.99
N GLY A 160 15.38 22.67 11.21
CA GLY A 160 15.32 23.66 12.30
C GLY A 160 14.24 24.75 12.17
N VAL A 161 13.79 25.11 10.96
CA VAL A 161 12.70 26.10 10.75
C VAL A 161 11.33 25.42 10.67
N VAL A 162 11.30 24.14 10.29
CA VAL A 162 10.13 23.26 10.43
C VAL A 162 10.00 22.76 11.87
N ALA A 163 10.89 23.11 12.80
CA ALA A 163 10.88 22.69 14.20
C ALA A 163 9.57 22.93 15.00
N PRO A 164 8.74 23.97 14.74
CA PRO A 164 7.39 24.05 15.34
C PRO A 164 6.39 23.03 14.75
N LEU A 165 6.79 22.28 13.71
CA LEU A 165 6.04 21.31 12.92
C LEU A 165 6.76 19.96 12.72
N ALA A 166 7.96 19.73 13.29
CA ALA A 166 8.62 18.42 13.39
C ALA A 166 9.78 18.46 14.38
N ALA A 167 9.81 17.53 15.33
CA ALA A 167 10.98 17.21 16.12
C ALA A 167 11.91 16.25 15.36
N ASP A 168 13.20 16.58 15.39
CA ASP A 168 14.41 15.83 15.04
C ASP A 168 14.53 15.12 13.67
N ALA A 169 15.53 15.55 12.90
CA ALA A 169 16.38 14.68 12.09
C ALA A 169 17.77 15.33 11.94
N ALA A 170 18.82 14.58 12.24
CA ALA A 170 20.21 14.95 12.05
C ALA A 170 20.95 13.82 11.31
N ASP A 171 21.90 14.23 10.47
CA ASP A 171 23.01 13.48 9.87
C ASP A 171 22.71 12.27 8.95
N GLU A 172 22.77 12.51 7.63
CA GLU A 172 23.52 11.66 6.68
C GLU A 172 23.72 12.39 5.32
N PRO A 173 24.88 12.28 4.63
CA PRO A 173 25.11 12.93 3.34
C PRO A 173 25.02 11.95 2.15
N ALA A 174 23.97 12.04 1.33
CA ALA A 174 23.93 11.43 -0.01
C ALA A 174 22.92 12.15 -0.94
N ASP A 175 23.32 12.59 -2.12
CA ASP A 175 22.49 13.27 -3.15
C ASP A 175 21.60 14.44 -2.66
N SER A 176 22.15 15.65 -2.79
CA SER A 176 21.50 16.93 -2.46
C SER A 176 20.13 17.11 -3.15
N ALA A 177 19.97 16.59 -4.37
CA ALA A 177 18.71 16.64 -5.08
C ALA A 177 17.64 15.78 -4.38
N HIS A 178 17.95 14.53 -4.03
CA HIS A 178 16.99 13.60 -3.40
C HIS A 178 16.50 14.13 -2.04
N HIS A 179 17.41 14.61 -1.21
CA HIS A 179 17.08 15.23 0.09
C HIS A 179 16.22 16.49 -0.07
N ALA A 180 16.53 17.34 -1.06
CA ALA A 180 15.70 18.51 -1.33
C ALA A 180 14.29 18.10 -1.77
N ARG A 181 14.14 17.00 -2.53
CA ARG A 181 12.82 16.49 -2.87
C ARG A 181 12.08 15.94 -1.67
N GLU A 182 12.77 15.21 -0.82
CA GLU A 182 12.19 14.67 0.40
C GLU A 182 11.72 15.79 1.34
N ALA A 183 12.53 16.84 1.53
CA ALA A 183 12.17 18.01 2.32
C ALA A 183 10.91 18.73 1.77
N VAL A 184 10.82 18.89 0.45
CA VAL A 184 9.62 19.42 -0.23
C VAL A 184 8.40 18.55 0.04
N LEU A 185 8.52 17.23 -0.08
CA LEU A 185 7.43 16.29 0.16
C LEU A 185 7.01 16.26 1.64
N ARG A 186 7.96 16.35 2.58
CA ARG A 186 7.69 16.44 4.03
C ARG A 186 6.95 17.75 4.35
N PHE A 187 7.43 18.89 3.85
CA PHE A 187 6.74 20.17 4.02
C PHE A 187 5.32 20.12 3.44
N TYR A 188 5.18 19.53 2.24
CA TYR A 188 3.89 19.33 1.60
C TYR A 188 2.95 18.49 2.46
N TRP A 189 3.46 17.39 3.04
CA TRP A 189 2.71 16.52 3.93
C TRP A 189 2.22 17.25 5.19
N GLN A 190 3.10 18.03 5.83
CA GLN A 190 2.72 18.82 7.01
C GLN A 190 1.71 19.90 6.68
N LEU A 191 1.84 20.58 5.53
CA LEU A 191 0.88 21.56 5.06
C LEU A 191 -0.49 20.91 4.76
N LEU A 192 -0.48 19.70 4.22
CA LEU A 192 -1.66 18.89 3.97
C LEU A 192 -2.39 18.57 5.30
N LEU A 193 -1.67 18.09 6.32
CA LEU A 193 -2.22 17.85 7.66
C LEU A 193 -2.75 19.12 8.34
N LEU A 194 -2.02 20.23 8.24
CA LEU A 194 -2.44 21.51 8.79
C LEU A 194 -3.71 22.04 8.11
N THR A 195 -3.85 21.82 6.80
CA THR A 195 -5.05 22.20 6.06
C THR A 195 -6.25 21.34 6.48
N CYS A 196 -6.06 20.04 6.67
CA CYS A 196 -7.11 19.14 7.19
C CYS A 196 -7.62 19.57 8.58
N THR A 197 -6.71 19.97 9.47
CA THR A 197 -7.05 20.32 10.86
C THR A 197 -7.65 21.72 11.00
N THR A 198 -7.25 22.67 10.16
CA THR A 198 -7.75 24.07 10.21
C THR A 198 -9.04 24.29 9.44
N ALA A 199 -9.37 23.44 8.46
CA ALA A 199 -10.55 23.59 7.60
C ALA A 199 -11.84 23.01 8.22
N GLY A 200 -12.07 23.19 9.53
CA GLY A 200 -13.25 22.69 10.26
C GLY A 200 -14.57 22.67 9.47
N LEU A 201 -14.89 21.47 8.98
CA LEU A 201 -16.16 20.84 8.62
C LEU A 201 -17.33 21.51 7.88
N GLU A 202 -17.44 22.81 7.60
CA GLU A 202 -18.76 23.30 7.09
C GLU A 202 -18.85 24.13 5.79
N ASP A 203 -17.79 24.45 5.04
CA ASP A 203 -18.02 25.03 3.68
C ASP A 203 -16.88 24.92 2.66
N ALA A 204 -15.67 24.54 3.08
CA ALA A 204 -14.51 24.37 2.19
C ALA A 204 -14.20 22.89 1.86
N SER A 205 -15.00 21.94 2.37
CA SER A 205 -14.67 20.52 2.45
C SER A 205 -14.43 19.86 1.09
N ALA A 206 -15.31 20.04 0.10
CA ALA A 206 -15.18 19.31 -1.17
C ALA A 206 -13.94 19.70 -1.99
N ARG A 207 -13.62 20.99 -2.07
CA ARG A 207 -12.45 21.48 -2.83
C ARG A 207 -11.13 21.22 -2.11
N VAL A 208 -11.15 21.30 -0.77
CA VAL A 208 -10.02 20.93 0.08
C VAL A 208 -9.78 19.43 -0.06
N LEU A 209 -10.80 18.58 0.15
CA LEU A 209 -10.70 17.13 -0.01
C LEU A 209 -10.24 16.74 -1.41
N ALA A 210 -10.80 17.31 -2.49
CA ALA A 210 -10.34 17.03 -3.86
C ALA A 210 -8.87 17.42 -4.10
N LEU A 211 -8.40 18.51 -3.47
CA LEU A 211 -7.00 18.89 -3.51
C LEU A 211 -6.14 17.93 -2.69
N LEU A 212 -6.53 17.62 -1.45
CA LEU A 212 -5.82 16.68 -0.57
C LEU A 212 -5.71 15.29 -1.23
N ASP A 213 -6.78 14.83 -1.85
CA ASP A 213 -6.86 13.60 -2.64
C ASP A 213 -5.84 13.63 -3.77
N SER A 214 -5.90 14.66 -4.61
CA SER A 214 -4.98 14.83 -5.74
C SER A 214 -3.50 14.81 -5.33
N CYS A 215 -3.20 15.24 -4.11
CA CYS A 215 -1.84 15.29 -3.58
C CYS A 215 -1.42 13.99 -2.91
N ALA A 216 -2.31 13.37 -2.13
CA ALA A 216 -2.11 12.05 -1.53
C ALA A 216 -1.91 10.95 -2.58
N ILE A 217 -2.37 11.16 -3.81
CA ILE A 217 -2.14 10.28 -4.97
C ILE A 217 -0.73 10.45 -5.53
N ARG A 218 -0.31 11.70 -5.73
CA ARG A 218 0.94 12.01 -6.43
C ARG A 218 2.14 11.92 -5.51
N LEU A 219 1.99 12.26 -4.24
CA LEU A 219 3.09 12.25 -3.27
C LEU A 219 3.75 10.87 -3.12
N PRO A 220 3.00 9.75 -3.00
CA PRO A 220 3.61 8.42 -2.99
C PRO A 220 4.14 7.97 -4.36
N ALA A 221 3.52 8.39 -5.47
CA ALA A 221 3.98 8.07 -6.82
C ALA A 221 5.32 8.78 -7.13
N THR A 222 5.45 10.05 -6.74
CA THR A 222 6.69 10.81 -6.78
C THR A 222 7.71 10.20 -5.84
N GLN A 223 7.35 9.85 -4.60
CA GLN A 223 8.26 9.17 -3.65
C GLN A 223 8.76 7.82 -4.21
N LEU A 224 7.91 7.04 -4.87
CA LEU A 224 8.28 5.80 -5.57
C LEU A 224 9.23 6.05 -6.75
N GLN A 225 8.98 7.07 -7.58
CA GLN A 225 9.88 7.47 -8.66
C GLN A 225 11.25 7.93 -8.16
N LEU A 226 11.31 8.47 -6.94
CA LEU A 226 12.57 8.86 -6.29
C LEU A 226 13.32 7.67 -5.73
N LEU A 227 12.61 6.72 -5.11
CA LEU A 227 13.18 5.47 -4.63
C LEU A 227 13.66 4.58 -5.79
N SER A 228 13.00 4.61 -6.95
CA SER A 228 13.41 3.86 -8.14
C SER A 228 14.59 4.48 -8.91
N ARG A 229 15.00 5.71 -8.56
CA ARG A 229 16.16 6.41 -9.14
C ARG A 229 17.42 6.32 -8.29
N LEU A 230 17.32 5.77 -7.07
CA LEU A 230 18.50 5.31 -6.34
C LEU A 230 19.08 4.11 -7.11
N PRO A 231 20.41 4.01 -7.27
CA PRO A 231 21.01 2.88 -7.97
C PRO A 231 20.67 1.59 -7.21
N ALA A 232 19.70 0.84 -7.72
CA ALA A 232 19.53 -0.55 -7.35
C ALA A 232 20.85 -1.26 -7.69
N ALA A 233 21.41 -1.99 -6.74
CA ALA A 233 22.46 -2.96 -7.03
C ALA A 233 21.95 -3.86 -8.17
N THR A 234 22.50 -3.65 -9.37
CA THR A 234 22.08 -4.26 -10.63
C THR A 234 22.00 -5.78 -10.53
N PRO A 235 20.85 -6.39 -10.86
CA PRO A 235 20.84 -7.63 -11.61
C PRO A 235 20.61 -7.29 -13.08
N ALA A 236 21.52 -7.79 -13.93
CA ALA A 236 21.46 -7.63 -15.36
C ALA A 236 20.21 -8.30 -15.96
N GLY A 237 19.58 -7.63 -16.93
CA GLY A 237 18.60 -8.23 -17.83
C GLY A 237 17.39 -7.34 -18.12
N GLU A 238 17.59 -6.24 -18.86
CA GLU A 238 16.49 -5.44 -19.41
C GLU A 238 15.88 -6.12 -20.64
N ALA A 239 14.55 -6.24 -20.66
CA ALA A 239 13.75 -6.43 -21.86
C ALA A 239 12.86 -5.20 -22.03
N GLU A 240 13.00 -4.52 -23.17
CA GLU A 240 12.21 -3.35 -23.57
C GLU A 240 10.71 -3.67 -23.71
N PRO A 241 9.80 -2.81 -23.23
CA PRO A 241 8.39 -2.89 -23.58
C PRO A 241 8.11 -2.19 -24.93
N PRO A 242 7.19 -2.72 -25.76
CA PRO A 242 6.87 -2.14 -27.06
C PRO A 242 5.98 -0.87 -26.94
N PRO A 243 6.03 0.04 -27.93
CA PRO A 243 5.24 1.26 -27.94
C PRO A 243 3.77 0.97 -28.23
N SER A 244 2.87 1.35 -27.31
CA SER A 244 1.43 1.31 -27.54
C SER A 244 0.97 2.59 -28.25
N LYS A 245 0.33 2.42 -29.43
CA LYS A 245 -0.32 3.48 -30.18
C LYS A 245 -1.79 3.61 -29.76
N GLY A 246 -2.17 4.85 -29.41
CA GLY A 246 -3.45 5.53 -29.64
C GLY A 246 -4.79 4.76 -29.51
N ALA A 247 -5.58 5.17 -28.52
CA ALA A 247 -7.03 5.31 -28.66
C ALA A 247 -7.50 6.44 -27.71
N GLU A 248 -7.87 7.58 -28.28
CA GLU A 248 -8.59 8.63 -27.55
C GLU A 248 -9.99 8.12 -27.24
N VAL A 249 -10.22 7.79 -25.97
CA VAL A 249 -11.54 7.45 -25.45
C VAL A 249 -12.21 8.76 -24.99
N PRO A 250 -13.47 9.03 -25.35
CA PRO A 250 -14.17 10.20 -24.84
C PRO A 250 -14.30 10.09 -23.31
N HIS A 251 -13.62 10.99 -22.60
CA HIS A 251 -13.67 11.09 -21.15
C HIS A 251 -15.04 11.65 -20.73
N SER A 252 -15.92 10.79 -20.18
CA SER A 252 -17.11 11.29 -19.48
C SER A 252 -16.69 11.85 -18.12
N GLU A 253 -17.29 12.96 -17.70
CA GLU A 253 -17.03 13.59 -16.41
C GLU A 253 -17.23 12.60 -15.23
N GLU A 254 -18.16 11.66 -15.35
CA GLU A 254 -18.37 10.58 -14.38
C GLU A 254 -17.19 9.61 -14.28
N ALA A 255 -16.51 9.30 -15.39
CA ALA A 255 -15.33 8.45 -15.38
C ALA A 255 -14.13 9.16 -14.74
N GLU A 256 -14.04 10.48 -14.91
CA GLU A 256 -13.01 11.31 -14.29
C GLU A 256 -13.25 11.48 -12.78
N GLU A 257 -14.49 11.67 -12.35
CA GLU A 257 -14.88 11.71 -10.94
C GLU A 257 -14.64 10.36 -10.26
N GLN A 258 -15.07 9.25 -10.86
CA GLN A 258 -14.79 7.90 -10.33
C GLN A 258 -13.29 7.60 -10.28
N ALA A 259 -12.51 8.07 -11.25
CA ALA A 259 -11.06 7.95 -11.22
C ALA A 259 -10.46 8.79 -10.09
N ALA A 260 -10.94 10.02 -9.85
CA ALA A 260 -10.50 10.86 -8.76
C ALA A 260 -10.78 10.22 -7.38
N THR A 261 -11.99 9.70 -7.16
CA THR A 261 -12.37 8.99 -5.93
C THR A 261 -11.52 7.73 -5.70
N ARG A 262 -11.29 6.92 -6.76
CA ARG A 262 -10.44 5.72 -6.64
C ARG A 262 -9.00 6.07 -6.29
N ARG A 263 -8.47 7.14 -6.88
CA ARG A 263 -7.11 7.58 -6.60
C ARG A 263 -7.01 8.14 -5.17
N SER A 264 -7.97 8.92 -4.68
CA SER A 264 -8.06 9.39 -3.29
C SER A 264 -7.91 8.24 -2.29
N ALA A 265 -8.73 7.20 -2.49
CA ALA A 265 -8.76 6.03 -1.62
C ALA A 265 -7.41 5.29 -1.59
N MET A 266 -6.69 5.25 -2.71
CA MET A 266 -5.33 4.69 -2.79
C MET A 266 -4.32 5.48 -1.95
N GLY A 267 -4.37 6.81 -2.00
CA GLY A 267 -3.50 7.67 -1.19
C GLY A 267 -3.70 7.46 0.30
N MET A 268 -4.96 7.36 0.74
CA MET A 268 -5.31 7.01 2.12
C MET A 268 -4.80 5.62 2.51
N ALA A 269 -4.90 4.62 1.62
CA ALA A 269 -4.41 3.27 1.90
C ALA A 269 -2.89 3.23 2.09
N LEU A 270 -2.14 3.96 1.25
CA LEU A 270 -0.69 4.10 1.41
C LEU A 270 -0.31 4.83 2.70
N HIS A 271 -1.09 5.86 3.07
CA HIS A 271 -0.88 6.55 4.33
C HIS A 271 -1.10 5.64 5.54
N LEU A 272 -2.19 4.86 5.55
CA LEU A 272 -2.46 3.88 6.59
C LEU A 272 -1.36 2.82 6.67
N HIS A 273 -0.85 2.33 5.54
CA HIS A 273 0.30 1.43 5.53
C HIS A 273 1.52 2.04 6.23
N ASN A 274 1.84 3.30 5.94
CA ASN A 274 2.95 3.99 6.60
C ASN A 274 2.73 4.16 8.11
N LEU A 275 1.48 4.34 8.55
CA LEU A 275 1.15 4.43 9.98
C LEU A 275 1.29 3.08 10.71
N TYR A 276 0.82 1.99 10.09
CA TYR A 276 0.74 0.64 10.70
C TYR A 276 2.00 -0.20 10.55
N ALA A 277 2.56 -0.25 9.34
CA ALA A 277 3.51 -1.30 8.94
C ALA A 277 4.92 -0.79 8.65
N SER A 278 5.13 0.53 8.65
CA SER A 278 6.44 1.16 8.50
C SER A 278 6.86 1.87 9.79
N SER A 279 8.17 2.04 10.01
CA SER A 279 8.65 3.08 10.92
C SER A 279 8.03 4.41 10.46
N PRO A 280 7.31 5.12 11.34
CA PRO A 280 6.56 6.28 10.91
C PRO A 280 7.52 7.35 10.39
N PRO A 281 7.07 8.20 9.45
CA PRO A 281 7.74 9.48 9.27
C PRO A 281 7.64 10.30 10.58
N PRO A 282 8.69 11.06 10.95
CA PRO A 282 8.65 11.94 12.11
C PRO A 282 7.47 12.93 12.03
N GLY A 283 6.74 13.11 13.14
CA GLY A 283 5.53 13.95 13.21
C GLY A 283 4.20 13.22 12.99
N ALA A 284 4.21 11.92 12.68
CA ALA A 284 2.99 11.11 12.63
C ALA A 284 2.38 10.80 14.01
N ASP A 285 2.98 11.27 15.11
CA ASP A 285 2.59 10.92 16.48
C ASP A 285 1.17 11.34 16.82
N ALA A 286 0.70 12.51 16.37
CA ALA A 286 -0.66 12.95 16.61
C ALA A 286 -1.69 12.05 15.89
N LEU A 287 -1.41 11.65 14.65
CA LEU A 287 -2.26 10.73 13.89
C LEU A 287 -2.17 9.31 14.43
N ARG A 288 -1.00 8.87 14.88
CA ARG A 288 -0.85 7.60 15.60
C ARG A 288 -1.59 7.60 16.91
N GLN A 289 -1.59 8.70 17.64
CA GLN A 289 -2.39 8.86 18.85
C GLN A 289 -3.87 8.83 18.53
N GLN A 290 -4.33 9.47 17.45
CA GLN A 290 -5.73 9.38 17.00
C GLN A 290 -6.11 7.96 16.58
N LEU A 291 -5.28 7.31 15.78
CA LEU A 291 -5.45 5.93 15.37
C LEU A 291 -5.42 5.00 16.59
N ALA A 292 -4.50 5.20 17.54
CA ALA A 292 -4.40 4.44 18.77
C ALA A 292 -5.57 4.71 19.74
N ALA A 293 -6.18 5.90 19.67
CA ALA A 293 -7.39 6.24 20.40
C ALA A 293 -8.64 5.60 19.81
N MET A 294 -8.62 5.21 18.53
CA MET A 294 -9.69 4.39 17.95
C MET A 294 -9.66 2.99 18.57
N ASP A 295 -10.84 2.43 18.79
CA ASP A 295 -10.96 1.04 19.21
C ASP A 295 -10.33 0.10 18.16
N ALA A 296 -9.88 -1.07 18.62
CA ALA A 296 -9.16 -2.01 17.78
C ALA A 296 -10.00 -2.52 16.59
N THR A 297 -11.33 -2.61 16.74
CA THR A 297 -12.24 -3.07 15.68
C THR A 297 -12.39 -2.02 14.58
N SER A 298 -12.57 -0.75 14.94
CA SER A 298 -12.63 0.36 13.97
C SER A 298 -11.33 0.51 13.19
N ARG A 299 -10.20 0.37 13.88
CA ARG A 299 -8.85 0.31 13.27
C ARG A 299 -8.73 -0.80 12.23
N LEU A 300 -9.12 -2.01 12.61
CA LEU A 300 -9.07 -3.18 11.74
C LEU A 300 -10.00 -3.01 10.52
N SER A 301 -11.22 -2.51 10.72
CA SER A 301 -12.18 -2.22 9.66
C SER A 301 -11.64 -1.18 8.66
N LEU A 302 -11.01 -0.12 9.16
CA LEU A 302 -10.37 0.91 8.32
C LEU A 302 -9.25 0.30 7.46
N ALA A 303 -8.37 -0.51 8.06
CA ALA A 303 -7.32 -1.21 7.33
C ALA A 303 -7.89 -2.18 6.28
N ALA A 304 -8.98 -2.91 6.60
CA ALA A 304 -9.63 -3.83 5.68
C ALA A 304 -10.33 -3.14 4.50
N ARG A 305 -10.80 -1.90 4.66
CA ARG A 305 -11.33 -1.10 3.53
C ARG A 305 -10.20 -0.59 2.62
N ALA A 306 -9.05 -0.29 3.20
CA ALA A 306 -7.89 0.24 2.49
C ALA A 306 -7.04 -0.84 1.78
N ALA A 307 -6.79 -1.97 2.43
CA ALA A 307 -5.89 -3.01 1.94
C ALA A 307 -6.25 -3.58 0.55
N PRO A 308 -7.52 -3.81 0.18
CA PRO A 308 -7.88 -4.29 -1.16
C PRO A 308 -7.43 -3.36 -2.29
N LEU A 309 -7.34 -2.06 -2.02
CA LEU A 309 -6.87 -1.08 -3.01
C LEU A 309 -5.39 -1.34 -3.35
N LEU A 310 -4.59 -1.62 -2.32
CA LEU A 310 -3.17 -1.95 -2.46
C LEU A 310 -2.97 -3.36 -3.04
N LEU A 311 -3.72 -4.36 -2.54
CA LEU A 311 -3.61 -5.76 -2.95
C LEU A 311 -3.94 -6.00 -4.43
N ARG A 312 -4.84 -5.18 -5.00
CA ARG A 312 -5.20 -5.25 -6.43
C ARG A 312 -4.10 -4.74 -7.36
N GLN A 313 -3.12 -3.99 -6.86
CA GLN A 313 -2.02 -3.45 -7.63
C GLN A 313 -0.76 -4.31 -7.38
N PRO A 314 -0.23 -5.04 -8.40
CA PRO A 314 0.91 -5.94 -8.20
C PRO A 314 2.10 -5.27 -7.51
N ALA A 315 2.44 -4.04 -7.91
CA ALA A 315 3.56 -3.28 -7.35
C ALA A 315 3.36 -2.83 -5.88
N LEU A 316 2.12 -2.82 -5.37
CA LEU A 316 1.78 -2.38 -4.01
C LEU A 316 1.24 -3.51 -3.13
N ALA A 317 1.10 -4.71 -3.67
CA ALA A 317 0.45 -5.82 -2.96
C ALA A 317 1.20 -6.21 -1.68
N ALA A 318 2.54 -6.19 -1.68
CA ALA A 318 3.35 -6.38 -0.47
C ALA A 318 2.97 -5.39 0.64
N ARG A 319 2.69 -4.12 0.30
CA ARG A 319 2.24 -3.10 1.26
C ARG A 319 0.82 -3.37 1.75
N GLY A 320 -0.06 -3.81 0.86
CA GLY A 320 -1.41 -4.25 1.21
C GLY A 320 -1.41 -5.41 2.20
N ASN A 321 -0.57 -6.42 1.94
CA ASN A 321 -0.35 -7.55 2.85
C ASN A 321 0.13 -7.09 4.22
N ALA A 322 1.18 -6.26 4.24
CA ALA A 322 1.78 -5.76 5.48
C ALA A 322 0.82 -4.87 6.29
N LEU A 323 0.05 -4.00 5.63
CA LEU A 323 -0.99 -3.19 6.29
C LEU A 323 -2.02 -4.08 6.99
N LEU A 324 -2.54 -5.08 6.25
CA LEU A 324 -3.57 -5.97 6.78
C LEU A 324 -3.04 -6.83 7.93
N LEU A 325 -1.84 -7.39 7.77
CA LEU A 325 -1.21 -8.21 8.80
C LEU A 325 -0.94 -7.40 10.08
N ALA A 326 -0.33 -6.22 9.96
CA ALA A 326 -0.07 -5.34 11.11
C ALA A 326 -1.38 -4.92 11.81
N ALA A 327 -2.45 -4.67 11.06
CA ALA A 327 -3.75 -4.35 11.63
C ALA A 327 -4.37 -5.56 12.37
N ILE A 328 -4.27 -6.76 11.80
CA ILE A 328 -4.77 -7.99 12.45
C ILE A 328 -3.94 -8.31 13.70
N GLU A 329 -2.62 -8.20 13.66
CA GLU A 329 -1.74 -8.45 14.82
C GLU A 329 -1.97 -7.44 15.94
N ALA A 330 -2.23 -6.16 15.60
CA ALA A 330 -2.61 -5.16 16.59
C ALA A 330 -3.98 -5.45 17.23
N TRP A 331 -4.87 -6.13 16.50
CA TRP A 331 -6.19 -6.53 16.99
C TRP A 331 -6.17 -7.87 17.75
N LEU A 332 -5.38 -8.83 17.29
CA LEU A 332 -5.09 -10.14 17.88
C LEU A 332 -3.64 -10.12 18.42
N PRO A 333 -3.40 -9.65 19.65
CA PRO A 333 -2.04 -9.58 20.22
C PRO A 333 -1.34 -10.94 20.31
N HIS A 334 -2.10 -12.04 20.21
CA HIS A 334 -1.61 -13.40 20.04
C HIS A 334 -2.34 -14.06 18.88
N PRO A 335 -1.99 -13.73 17.62
CA PRO A 335 -2.49 -14.51 16.51
C PRO A 335 -1.96 -15.94 16.70
N PRO A 336 -2.74 -16.98 16.38
CA PRO A 336 -2.26 -18.36 16.52
C PRO A 336 -1.14 -18.63 15.51
N THR A 337 0.09 -18.26 15.88
CA THR A 337 1.31 -18.61 15.15
C THR A 337 1.72 -20.02 15.59
N GLY A 338 0.98 -21.01 15.13
CA GLY A 338 1.23 -22.43 15.40
C GLY A 338 -0.05 -23.27 15.52
N PRO A 339 0.06 -24.60 15.59
CA PRO A 339 -1.07 -25.52 15.75
C PRO A 339 -1.76 -25.43 17.12
N ARG A 340 -1.36 -24.50 17.99
CA ARG A 340 -1.81 -24.43 19.37
C ARG A 340 -2.98 -23.44 19.48
N PRO A 341 -4.12 -23.83 20.07
CA PRO A 341 -5.25 -22.93 20.19
C PRO A 341 -4.97 -21.78 21.15
N PRO A 342 -5.41 -20.54 20.83
CA PRO A 342 -5.39 -19.47 21.79
C PRO A 342 -6.33 -19.84 22.96
N PRO A 343 -5.94 -19.54 24.21
CA PRO A 343 -6.80 -19.73 25.36
C PRO A 343 -7.97 -18.74 25.25
N ALA A 344 -9.17 -19.29 25.02
CA ALA A 344 -10.41 -18.56 24.74
C ALA A 344 -10.33 -17.73 23.44
N THR A 345 -11.08 -18.16 22.42
CA THR A 345 -11.44 -17.28 21.31
C THR A 345 -12.01 -16.00 21.94
N PRO A 346 -11.40 -14.81 21.74
CA PRO A 346 -12.06 -13.58 22.14
C PRO A 346 -13.44 -13.58 21.47
N PRO A 347 -14.49 -13.07 22.13
CA PRO A 347 -15.78 -12.93 21.47
C PRO A 347 -15.52 -12.16 20.18
N ALA A 348 -15.73 -12.81 19.04
CA ALA A 348 -15.60 -12.15 17.76
C ALA A 348 -16.53 -10.93 17.86
N PRO A 349 -16.00 -9.69 17.82
CA PRO A 349 -16.87 -8.53 17.80
C PRO A 349 -17.81 -8.75 16.63
N SER A 350 -19.10 -8.53 16.85
CA SER A 350 -20.07 -8.58 15.76
C SER A 350 -19.61 -7.57 14.72
N LEU A 351 -18.93 -8.05 13.69
CA LEU A 351 -18.50 -7.21 12.59
C LEU A 351 -19.77 -6.66 11.97
N ASP A 352 -19.83 -5.35 11.79
CA ASP A 352 -20.90 -4.79 10.99
C ASP A 352 -20.80 -5.36 9.56
N ARG A 353 -21.92 -5.27 8.83
CA ARG A 353 -22.02 -5.83 7.49
C ARG A 353 -20.98 -5.25 6.52
N GLU A 354 -20.60 -3.99 6.70
CA GLU A 354 -19.64 -3.32 5.83
C GLU A 354 -18.21 -3.80 6.10
N ALA A 355 -17.83 -3.95 7.36
CA ALA A 355 -16.54 -4.49 7.79
C ALA A 355 -16.40 -5.94 7.30
N SER A 356 -17.43 -6.78 7.48
CA SER A 356 -17.42 -8.15 6.95
C SER A 356 -17.18 -8.17 5.43
N ALA A 357 -17.88 -7.32 4.67
CA ALA A 357 -17.70 -7.23 3.22
C ALA A 357 -16.28 -6.76 2.84
N ALA A 358 -15.68 -5.85 3.62
CA ALA A 358 -14.31 -5.39 3.40
C ALA A 358 -13.27 -6.51 3.63
N PHE A 359 -13.44 -7.33 4.68
CA PHE A 359 -12.57 -8.48 4.92
C PHE A 359 -12.75 -9.58 3.87
N GLU A 360 -13.97 -9.84 3.41
CA GLU A 360 -14.21 -10.75 2.30
C GLU A 360 -13.49 -10.26 1.03
N ALA A 361 -13.58 -8.96 0.73
CA ALA A 361 -12.86 -8.36 -0.39
C ALA A 361 -11.33 -8.49 -0.24
N CYS A 362 -10.79 -8.40 0.99
CA CYS A 362 -9.39 -8.69 1.26
C CYS A 362 -9.07 -10.16 0.97
N ALA A 363 -9.90 -11.10 1.46
CA ALA A 363 -9.67 -12.53 1.29
C ALA A 363 -9.65 -12.94 -0.19
N HIS A 364 -10.58 -12.44 -1.01
CA HIS A 364 -10.57 -12.66 -2.45
C HIS A 364 -9.34 -12.04 -3.13
N ALA A 365 -8.92 -10.83 -2.71
CA ALA A 365 -7.74 -10.18 -3.25
C ALA A 365 -6.46 -10.98 -2.93
N LEU A 366 -6.34 -11.50 -1.70
CA LEU A 366 -5.23 -12.35 -1.26
C LEU A 366 -5.21 -13.67 -2.01
N ALA A 367 -6.34 -14.37 -2.14
CA ALA A 367 -6.43 -15.60 -2.93
C ALA A 367 -6.03 -15.37 -4.40
N GLY A 368 -6.49 -14.26 -4.98
CA GLY A 368 -6.09 -13.86 -6.32
C GLY A 368 -4.60 -13.50 -6.45
N HIS A 369 -3.98 -12.99 -5.39
CA HIS A 369 -2.55 -12.67 -5.33
C HIS A 369 -1.70 -13.94 -5.19
N MET A 370 -2.11 -14.86 -4.31
CA MET A 370 -1.48 -16.18 -4.14
C MET A 370 -1.38 -16.94 -5.46
N ALA A 371 -2.35 -16.78 -6.36
CA ALA A 371 -2.33 -17.49 -7.63
C ALA A 371 -1.52 -16.79 -8.72
N ARG A 372 -1.56 -15.46 -8.77
CA ARG A 372 -1.04 -14.69 -9.93
C ARG A 372 0.35 -14.09 -9.72
N HIS A 373 0.82 -13.93 -8.48
CA HIS A 373 2.08 -13.25 -8.26
C HIS A 373 3.26 -14.11 -8.78
N PRO A 374 4.21 -13.55 -9.54
CA PRO A 374 5.32 -14.32 -10.11
C PRO A 374 6.28 -14.86 -9.05
N GLU A 375 6.49 -14.11 -7.97
CA GLU A 375 7.42 -14.49 -6.90
C GLU A 375 6.77 -15.42 -5.87
N GLN A 376 7.42 -16.57 -5.60
CA GLN A 376 6.96 -17.55 -4.61
C GLN A 376 6.90 -16.97 -3.19
N ARG A 377 7.84 -16.09 -2.84
CA ARG A 377 7.90 -15.45 -1.52
C ARG A 377 6.64 -14.65 -1.24
N GLU A 378 6.22 -13.82 -2.19
CA GLU A 378 5.01 -13.00 -2.08
C GLU A 378 3.73 -13.87 -2.06
N ARG A 379 3.68 -14.94 -2.87
CA ARG A 379 2.58 -15.92 -2.78
C ARG A 379 2.47 -16.55 -1.39
N ALA A 380 3.61 -16.93 -0.80
CA ALA A 380 3.67 -17.50 0.54
C ALA A 380 3.28 -16.48 1.61
N HIS A 381 3.68 -15.21 1.46
CA HIS A 381 3.30 -14.14 2.37
C HIS A 381 1.79 -13.87 2.32
N ALA A 382 1.20 -13.76 1.13
CA ALA A 382 -0.25 -13.60 0.98
C ALA A 382 -1.03 -14.80 1.54
N HIS A 383 -0.52 -16.02 1.39
CA HIS A 383 -1.11 -17.20 2.02
C HIS A 383 -1.08 -17.09 3.55
N HIS A 384 0.05 -16.68 4.13
CA HIS A 384 0.14 -16.46 5.57
C HIS A 384 -0.83 -15.37 6.05
N THR A 385 -0.89 -14.22 5.35
CA THR A 385 -1.84 -13.15 5.67
C THR A 385 -3.29 -13.62 5.56
N LEU A 386 -3.63 -14.44 4.57
CA LEU A 386 -4.96 -15.02 4.43
C LEU A 386 -5.29 -15.95 5.60
N GLN A 387 -4.36 -16.82 6.00
CA GLN A 387 -4.55 -17.69 7.16
C GLN A 387 -4.81 -16.89 8.44
N THR A 388 -4.07 -15.81 8.64
CA THR A 388 -4.24 -14.91 9.80
C THR A 388 -5.57 -14.15 9.71
N LEU A 389 -5.94 -13.66 8.53
CA LEU A 389 -7.21 -12.98 8.28
C LEU A 389 -8.43 -13.86 8.58
N LEU A 390 -8.38 -15.16 8.24
CA LEU A 390 -9.49 -16.09 8.50
C LEU A 390 -9.89 -16.17 9.98
N TRP A 391 -8.97 -15.84 10.90
CA TRP A 391 -9.27 -15.81 12.34
C TRP A 391 -10.12 -14.63 12.79
N VAL A 392 -10.34 -13.64 11.93
CA VAL A 392 -11.23 -12.50 12.21
C VAL A 392 -12.70 -12.94 12.35
N TRP A 393 -13.10 -14.02 11.66
CA TRP A 393 -14.47 -14.55 11.72
C TRP A 393 -14.64 -15.63 12.79
N ALA A 394 -15.86 -15.72 13.33
CA ALA A 394 -16.28 -16.85 14.15
C ALA A 394 -16.30 -18.15 13.30
N PRO A 395 -16.24 -19.35 13.91
CA PRO A 395 -16.08 -20.60 13.17
C PRO A 395 -17.10 -20.83 12.05
N VAL A 396 -18.39 -20.58 12.29
CA VAL A 396 -19.47 -20.78 11.30
C VAL A 396 -19.32 -19.83 10.11
N GLU A 397 -19.05 -18.55 10.38
CA GLU A 397 -18.84 -17.53 9.35
C GLU A 397 -17.54 -17.78 8.58
N ARG A 398 -16.48 -18.21 9.28
CA ARG A 398 -15.22 -18.60 8.66
C ARG A 398 -15.41 -19.76 7.69
N ARG A 399 -16.17 -20.80 8.06
CA ARG A 399 -16.52 -21.89 7.14
C ARG A 399 -17.23 -21.34 5.90
N ARG A 400 -18.20 -20.45 6.09
CA ARG A 400 -18.92 -19.80 4.97
C ARG A 400 -17.96 -19.05 4.06
N VAL A 401 -17.08 -18.22 4.60
CA VAL A 401 -16.09 -17.45 3.83
C VAL A 401 -15.12 -18.38 3.10
N ILE A 402 -14.59 -19.42 3.75
CA ILE A 402 -13.71 -20.40 3.08
C ILE A 402 -14.44 -21.08 1.92
N ARG A 403 -15.71 -21.45 2.11
CA ARG A 403 -16.54 -22.03 1.04
C ARG A 403 -16.72 -21.05 -0.12
N GLU A 404 -17.08 -19.81 0.14
CA GLU A 404 -17.24 -18.78 -0.91
C GLU A 404 -15.93 -18.52 -1.66
N LEU A 405 -14.78 -18.53 -0.97
CA LEU A 405 -13.46 -18.44 -1.59
C LEU A 405 -13.19 -19.66 -2.48
N ILE A 406 -13.51 -20.87 -2.03
CA ILE A 406 -13.38 -22.09 -2.84
C ILE A 406 -14.26 -22.02 -4.09
N ASP A 407 -15.53 -21.62 -3.93
CA ASP A 407 -16.52 -21.59 -5.02
C ASP A 407 -16.18 -20.52 -6.09
N SER A 408 -15.53 -19.42 -5.69
CA SER A 408 -15.21 -18.29 -6.57
C SER A 408 -13.76 -18.27 -7.08
N CYS A 409 -12.86 -19.08 -6.52
CA CYS A 409 -11.45 -19.07 -6.88
C CYS A 409 -11.20 -19.88 -8.17
N PRO A 410 -10.70 -19.25 -9.25
CA PRO A 410 -10.44 -19.95 -10.50
C PRO A 410 -9.12 -20.74 -10.49
N TYR A 411 -8.41 -20.78 -9.37
CA TYR A 411 -7.04 -21.33 -9.30
C TYR A 411 -7.00 -22.57 -8.41
N ALA A 412 -6.79 -23.74 -9.03
CA ALA A 412 -6.84 -25.04 -8.35
C ALA A 412 -5.83 -25.18 -7.19
N ASN A 413 -4.63 -24.61 -7.34
CA ASN A 413 -3.60 -24.61 -6.29
C ASN A 413 -4.03 -23.80 -5.04
N ALA A 414 -4.66 -22.63 -5.22
CA ALA A 414 -5.19 -21.84 -4.13
C ALA A 414 -6.38 -22.54 -3.46
N VAL A 415 -7.26 -23.18 -4.24
CA VAL A 415 -8.35 -24.02 -3.72
C VAL A 415 -7.80 -25.19 -2.89
N ALA A 416 -6.72 -25.84 -3.33
CA ALA A 416 -6.07 -26.92 -2.58
C ALA A 416 -5.55 -26.46 -1.20
N LEU A 417 -4.99 -25.24 -1.12
CA LEU A 417 -4.56 -24.64 0.14
C LEU A 417 -5.75 -24.33 1.07
N LEU A 418 -6.85 -23.82 0.52
CA LEU A 418 -8.10 -23.58 1.28
C LEU A 418 -8.71 -24.90 1.80
N ILE A 419 -8.67 -25.98 1.01
CA ILE A 419 -9.10 -27.31 1.46
C ILE A 419 -8.19 -27.84 2.56
N THR A 420 -6.88 -27.64 2.45
CA THR A 420 -5.94 -28.00 3.51
C THR A 420 -6.27 -27.22 4.79
N ARG A 421 -6.64 -25.96 4.68
CA ARG A 421 -7.08 -25.16 5.81
C ARG A 421 -8.34 -25.72 6.50
N LEU A 422 -9.32 -26.24 5.74
CA LEU A 422 -10.49 -26.90 6.31
C LEU A 422 -10.12 -28.12 7.18
N LYS A 423 -9.10 -28.88 6.76
CA LYS A 423 -8.57 -29.99 7.57
C LYS A 423 -8.01 -29.49 8.90
N ASP A 424 -7.25 -28.41 8.87
CA ASP A 424 -6.64 -27.81 10.06
C ASP A 424 -7.70 -27.28 11.02
N GLU A 425 -8.76 -26.64 10.51
CA GLU A 425 -9.90 -26.16 11.31
C GLU A 425 -10.66 -27.32 11.98
N HIS A 426 -10.86 -28.44 11.26
CA HIS A 426 -11.49 -29.64 11.83
C HIS A 426 -10.65 -30.26 12.96
N LEU A 427 -9.33 -30.38 12.74
CA LEU A 427 -8.41 -30.85 13.78
C LEU A 427 -8.41 -29.93 15.00
N PHE A 428 -8.41 -28.62 14.74
CA PHE A 428 -8.47 -27.60 15.78
C PHE A 428 -9.75 -27.70 16.62
N GLU A 429 -10.92 -27.78 15.98
CA GLU A 429 -12.20 -27.85 16.67
C GLU A 429 -12.33 -29.13 17.51
N LYS A 430 -11.80 -30.26 17.00
CA LYS A 430 -11.71 -31.51 17.75
C LYS A 430 -10.84 -31.40 19.00
N GLU A 431 -9.65 -30.82 18.86
CA GLU A 431 -8.76 -30.62 20.00
C GLU A 431 -9.38 -29.69 21.04
N ALA A 432 -10.12 -28.66 20.59
CA ALA A 432 -10.86 -27.77 21.47
C ALA A 432 -11.97 -28.53 22.20
N ALA A 433 -12.79 -29.30 21.48
CA ALA A 433 -13.87 -30.11 22.05
C ALA A 433 -13.36 -31.13 23.07
N ALA A 434 -12.20 -31.75 22.83
CA ALA A 434 -11.60 -32.71 23.75
C ALA A 434 -11.14 -32.10 25.09
N ARG A 435 -10.93 -30.78 25.16
CA ARG A 435 -10.49 -30.07 26.38
C ARG A 435 -11.65 -29.59 27.26
N VAL A 436 -12.85 -29.44 26.71
CA VAL A 436 -14.00 -28.94 27.47
C VAL A 436 -14.69 -30.11 28.16
N ALA A 437 -14.66 -30.13 29.50
CA ALA A 437 -15.20 -31.22 30.34
C ALA A 437 -16.72 -31.38 30.28
N SER A 438 -17.44 -30.43 29.67
CA SER A 438 -18.88 -30.45 29.46
C SER A 438 -19.16 -29.97 28.03
N PRO A 439 -19.75 -30.78 27.14
CA PRO A 439 -20.12 -30.33 25.82
C PRO A 439 -21.23 -29.29 25.96
N VAL A 440 -20.87 -28.02 25.92
CA VAL A 440 -21.82 -26.98 25.56
C VAL A 440 -22.18 -27.28 24.10
N GLU A 441 -23.48 -27.34 23.79
CA GLU A 441 -24.06 -27.57 22.46
C GLU A 441 -23.73 -26.43 21.47
N ALA A 442 -22.45 -26.05 21.37
CA ALA A 442 -21.99 -25.18 20.30
C ALA A 442 -22.05 -25.99 19.00
N GLU A 443 -22.79 -25.47 18.02
CA GLU A 443 -22.86 -26.02 16.68
C GLU A 443 -21.43 -26.15 16.11
N ALA A 444 -20.99 -27.39 15.90
CA ALA A 444 -19.65 -27.66 15.39
C ALA A 444 -19.54 -27.16 13.95
N ALA A 445 -18.69 -26.16 13.73
CA ALA A 445 -18.60 -25.49 12.45
C ALA A 445 -17.81 -26.30 11.43
N PHE A 446 -16.86 -27.11 11.85
CA PHE A 446 -15.95 -27.88 10.99
C PHE A 446 -16.02 -29.38 11.28
N ASP A 447 -17.18 -29.89 11.71
CA ASP A 447 -17.39 -31.32 11.85
C ASP A 447 -17.35 -32.07 10.50
N ALA A 448 -17.36 -33.39 10.56
CA ALA A 448 -17.30 -34.25 9.38
C ALA A 448 -18.41 -33.96 8.36
N ALA A 449 -19.64 -33.74 8.82
CA ALA A 449 -20.79 -33.49 7.96
C ALA A 449 -20.67 -32.11 7.27
N ALA A 450 -20.28 -31.09 8.02
CA ALA A 450 -20.01 -29.75 7.53
C ALA A 450 -18.92 -29.71 6.45
N LEU A 451 -17.83 -30.46 6.66
CA LEU A 451 -16.77 -30.58 5.66
C LEU A 451 -17.29 -31.24 4.37
N LEU A 452 -18.06 -32.32 4.47
CA LEU A 452 -18.63 -32.97 3.29
C LEU A 452 -19.59 -32.04 2.51
N LEU A 453 -20.34 -31.17 3.19
CA LEU A 453 -21.17 -30.17 2.51
C LEU A 453 -20.37 -29.18 1.66
N VAL A 454 -19.10 -28.94 1.99
CA VAL A 454 -18.19 -28.10 1.19
C VAL A 454 -17.55 -28.92 0.05
N LEU A 455 -17.23 -30.19 0.28
CA LEU A 455 -16.50 -31.02 -0.69
C LEU A 455 -17.39 -31.68 -1.76
N GLU A 456 -18.64 -32.02 -1.44
CA GLU A 456 -19.55 -32.68 -2.38
C GLU A 456 -19.76 -31.92 -3.70
N PRO A 457 -19.94 -30.58 -3.72
CA PRO A 457 -20.02 -29.81 -4.96
C PRO A 457 -18.75 -29.93 -5.82
N LEU A 458 -17.56 -29.88 -5.21
CA LEU A 458 -16.28 -30.01 -5.90
C LEU A 458 -16.14 -31.39 -6.56
N LEU A 459 -16.44 -32.46 -5.81
CA LEU A 459 -16.43 -33.83 -6.33
C LEU A 459 -17.39 -34.00 -7.52
N THR A 460 -18.54 -33.33 -7.47
CA THR A 460 -19.49 -33.32 -8.59
C THR A 460 -18.91 -32.61 -9.81
N GLY A 461 -18.28 -31.45 -9.60
CA GLY A 461 -17.62 -30.69 -10.67
C GLY A 461 -16.51 -31.49 -11.35
N PHE A 462 -15.65 -32.15 -10.58
CA PHE A 462 -14.57 -32.99 -11.13
C PHE A 462 -15.06 -34.20 -11.91
N ALA A 463 -16.26 -34.72 -11.60
CA ALA A 463 -16.88 -35.84 -12.30
C ALA A 463 -17.66 -35.43 -13.56
N ALA A 464 -17.80 -34.12 -13.83
CA ALA A 464 -18.47 -33.64 -15.03
C ALA A 464 -17.67 -34.05 -16.28
N ALA A 465 -18.37 -34.50 -17.33
CA ALA A 465 -17.74 -35.02 -18.55
C ALA A 465 -16.82 -33.99 -19.25
N GLU A 466 -17.11 -32.70 -19.07
CA GLU A 466 -16.36 -31.58 -19.65
C GLU A 466 -15.18 -31.12 -18.77
N SER A 467 -15.09 -31.62 -17.53
CA SER A 467 -14.01 -31.25 -16.61
C SER A 467 -12.73 -32.00 -16.98
N ASP A 468 -11.64 -31.25 -17.19
CA ASP A 468 -10.29 -31.80 -17.26
C ASP A 468 -9.71 -31.97 -15.83
N PRO A 469 -9.52 -33.22 -15.35
CA PRO A 469 -9.00 -33.45 -14.00
C PRO A 469 -7.55 -32.97 -13.84
N LEU A 470 -6.77 -32.86 -14.92
CA LEU A 470 -5.38 -32.44 -14.85
C LEU A 470 -5.25 -30.94 -14.60
N ALA A 471 -6.10 -30.14 -15.25
CA ALA A 471 -6.18 -28.69 -15.00
C ALA A 471 -6.55 -28.35 -13.55
N THR A 472 -7.14 -29.31 -12.82
CA THR A 472 -7.62 -29.13 -11.43
C THR A 472 -6.97 -30.09 -10.43
N VAL A 473 -5.87 -30.75 -10.82
CA VAL A 473 -5.29 -31.90 -10.10
C VAL A 473 -4.96 -31.60 -8.65
N ASP A 474 -4.44 -30.40 -8.35
CA ASP A 474 -4.12 -30.00 -6.97
C ASP A 474 -5.37 -29.95 -6.09
N SER A 475 -6.43 -29.31 -6.58
CA SER A 475 -7.70 -29.19 -5.87
C SER A 475 -8.42 -30.54 -5.75
N LEU A 476 -8.37 -31.38 -6.80
CA LEU A 476 -8.90 -32.73 -6.80
C LEU A 476 -8.21 -33.59 -5.74
N MET A 477 -6.87 -33.57 -5.72
CA MET A 477 -6.06 -34.33 -4.77
C MET A 477 -6.30 -33.87 -3.33
N ALA A 478 -6.39 -32.56 -3.09
CA ALA A 478 -6.72 -32.02 -1.78
C ALA A 478 -8.14 -32.46 -1.33
N THR A 479 -9.13 -32.37 -2.23
CA THR A 479 -10.53 -32.75 -1.97
C THR A 479 -10.65 -34.23 -1.61
N LEU A 480 -10.03 -35.11 -2.41
CA LEU A 480 -10.03 -36.55 -2.19
C LEU A 480 -9.31 -36.94 -0.89
N ASN A 481 -8.17 -36.31 -0.60
CA ASN A 481 -7.44 -36.55 0.64
C ASN A 481 -8.23 -36.09 1.88
N LEU A 482 -8.90 -34.94 1.83
CA LEU A 482 -9.74 -34.48 2.94
C LEU A 482 -10.98 -35.39 3.09
N THR A 483 -11.61 -35.79 1.99
CA THR A 483 -12.73 -36.75 2.02
C THR A 483 -12.31 -38.05 2.69
N ARG A 484 -11.16 -38.63 2.28
CA ARG A 484 -10.60 -39.82 2.91
C ARG A 484 -10.31 -39.61 4.40
N PHE A 485 -9.75 -38.45 4.76
CA PHE A 485 -9.44 -38.11 6.15
C PHE A 485 -10.71 -38.04 7.01
N VAL A 486 -11.78 -37.42 6.51
CA VAL A 486 -13.08 -37.35 7.19
C VAL A 486 -13.70 -38.73 7.34
N LEU A 487 -13.66 -39.57 6.30
CA LEU A 487 -14.18 -40.94 6.36
C LEU A 487 -13.37 -41.87 7.26
N ALA A 488 -12.08 -41.57 7.49
CA ALA A 488 -11.21 -42.36 8.38
C ALA A 488 -11.51 -42.12 9.86
N ASP A 489 -12.21 -41.03 10.16
CA ASP A 489 -12.51 -40.63 11.50
C ASP A 489 -13.62 -41.49 12.11
N LYS A 490 -13.22 -42.46 12.95
CA LYS A 490 -14.15 -43.36 13.64
C LYS A 490 -15.09 -42.64 14.62
N ASN A 491 -14.74 -41.42 15.02
CA ASN A 491 -15.54 -40.62 15.94
C ASN A 491 -16.58 -39.74 15.22
N ALA A 492 -16.49 -39.64 13.88
CA ALA A 492 -17.47 -38.89 13.10
C ALA A 492 -18.77 -39.67 12.99
N THR A 493 -19.86 -39.11 13.50
CA THR A 493 -21.21 -39.64 13.31
C THR A 493 -21.76 -39.19 11.96
N LEU A 494 -21.40 -39.92 10.90
CA LEU A 494 -22.00 -39.75 9.57
C LEU A 494 -23.17 -40.73 9.41
N ASP A 495 -24.33 -40.23 8.98
CA ASP A 495 -25.47 -41.10 8.71
C ASP A 495 -25.25 -41.95 7.46
N GLN A 496 -25.82 -43.17 7.44
CA GLN A 496 -25.69 -44.10 6.32
C GLN A 496 -26.25 -43.52 5.00
N GLY A 497 -27.24 -42.62 5.08
CA GLY A 497 -27.79 -41.94 3.92
C GLY A 497 -26.76 -41.02 3.24
N THR A 498 -26.06 -40.22 4.03
CA THR A 498 -24.96 -39.35 3.57
C THR A 498 -23.81 -40.17 3.00
N LEU A 499 -23.37 -41.25 3.67
CA LEU A 499 -22.32 -42.15 3.15
C LEU A 499 -22.71 -42.78 1.81
N ARG A 500 -23.95 -43.27 1.70
CA ARG A 500 -24.48 -43.84 0.45
C ARG A 500 -24.57 -42.79 -0.66
N ARG A 501 -25.02 -41.57 -0.34
CA ARG A 501 -25.10 -40.45 -1.30
C ARG A 501 -23.72 -40.07 -1.81
N LEU A 502 -22.75 -39.86 -0.91
CA LEU A 502 -21.36 -39.53 -1.25
C LEU A 502 -20.75 -40.61 -2.15
N ARG A 503 -20.93 -41.89 -1.82
CA ARG A 503 -20.42 -43.00 -2.62
C ARG A 503 -21.01 -43.03 -4.02
N CYS A 504 -22.33 -43.18 -4.11
CA CYS A 504 -23.01 -43.47 -5.39
C CYS A 504 -23.19 -42.23 -6.27
N SER A 505 -23.32 -41.04 -5.69
CA SER A 505 -23.62 -39.82 -6.45
C SER A 505 -22.40 -38.96 -6.74
N ARG A 506 -21.25 -39.22 -6.10
CA ARG A 506 -20.04 -38.38 -6.20
C ARG A 506 -18.79 -39.20 -6.51
N LEU A 507 -18.41 -40.13 -5.64
CA LEU A 507 -17.14 -40.84 -5.75
C LEU A 507 -17.10 -41.89 -6.88
N GLU A 508 -18.13 -42.73 -7.02
CA GLU A 508 -18.21 -43.73 -8.10
C GLU A 508 -18.20 -43.07 -9.51
N PRO A 509 -18.97 -42.00 -9.78
CA PRO A 509 -18.85 -41.25 -11.03
C PRO A 509 -17.46 -40.65 -11.27
N LEU A 510 -16.82 -40.11 -10.23
CA LEU A 510 -15.48 -39.53 -10.32
C LEU A 510 -14.42 -40.59 -10.64
N ASP A 511 -14.42 -41.74 -9.95
CA ASP A 511 -13.49 -42.84 -10.25
C ASP A 511 -13.63 -43.32 -11.71
N LEU A 512 -14.87 -43.49 -12.19
CA LEU A 512 -15.13 -43.85 -13.58
C LEU A 512 -14.59 -42.81 -14.57
N HIS A 513 -14.78 -41.52 -14.27
CA HIS A 513 -14.25 -40.42 -15.11
C HIS A 513 -12.72 -40.44 -15.16
N LEU A 514 -12.07 -40.55 -14.00
CA LEU A 514 -10.60 -40.61 -13.91
C LEU A 514 -10.02 -41.78 -14.71
N ARG A 515 -10.63 -42.97 -14.63
CA ARG A 515 -10.20 -44.14 -15.42
C ARG A 515 -10.31 -43.90 -16.93
N ARG A 516 -11.39 -43.27 -17.39
CA ARG A 516 -11.55 -42.91 -18.82
C ARG A 516 -10.49 -41.92 -19.27
N CYS A 517 -10.17 -40.92 -18.45
CA CYS A 517 -9.09 -39.98 -18.72
C CYS A 517 -7.73 -40.69 -18.82
N MET A 518 -7.45 -41.64 -17.91
CA MET A 518 -6.26 -42.47 -17.95
C MET A 518 -6.17 -43.33 -19.21
N ASP A 519 -7.25 -44.01 -19.61
CA ASP A 519 -7.27 -44.84 -20.82
C ASP A 519 -7.00 -44.01 -22.09
N SER A 520 -7.62 -42.83 -22.18
CA SER A 520 -7.40 -41.88 -23.28
C SER A 520 -5.96 -41.37 -23.31
N MET A 521 -5.39 -41.02 -22.16
CA MET A 521 -3.98 -40.60 -22.04
C MET A 521 -3.02 -41.72 -22.43
N TRP A 522 -3.26 -42.93 -21.95
CA TRP A 522 -2.46 -44.11 -22.26
C TRP A 522 -2.47 -44.42 -23.76
N SER A 523 -3.63 -44.36 -24.42
CA SER A 523 -3.73 -44.52 -25.87
C SER A 523 -2.87 -43.50 -26.63
N ARG A 524 -2.96 -42.22 -26.25
CA ARG A 524 -2.16 -41.14 -26.86
C ARG A 524 -0.66 -41.35 -26.66
N MET A 525 -0.24 -41.78 -25.46
CA MET A 525 1.16 -42.12 -25.17
C MET A 525 1.66 -43.25 -26.07
N GLN A 526 0.87 -44.31 -26.26
CA GLN A 526 1.25 -45.43 -27.14
C GLN A 526 1.37 -45.00 -28.60
N ASP A 527 0.46 -44.16 -29.08
CA ASP A 527 0.50 -43.66 -30.45
C ASP A 527 1.73 -42.77 -30.69
N MET A 528 2.09 -41.96 -29.70
CA MET A 528 3.32 -41.16 -29.71
C MET A 528 4.57 -42.06 -29.70
N GLU A 529 4.63 -43.07 -28.83
CA GLU A 529 5.73 -44.04 -28.79
C GLU A 529 5.91 -44.83 -30.10
N ARG A 530 4.82 -45.09 -30.83
CA ARG A 530 4.86 -45.75 -32.15
C ARG A 530 5.22 -44.79 -33.29
N GLY A 531 4.81 -43.52 -33.19
CA GLY A 531 4.95 -42.53 -34.25
C GLY A 531 6.25 -41.72 -34.22
N CYS A 532 6.93 -41.64 -33.08
CA CYS A 532 8.10 -40.80 -32.92
C CYS A 532 9.38 -41.46 -33.46
N GLY A 533 9.95 -40.87 -34.51
CA GLY A 533 11.40 -40.88 -34.72
C GLY A 533 12.11 -40.18 -33.55
N GLN A 534 13.44 -40.27 -33.47
CA GLN A 534 14.29 -39.77 -32.36
C GLN A 534 14.30 -38.23 -32.18
N ASP A 535 13.15 -37.56 -32.16
CA ASP A 535 13.03 -36.13 -31.90
C ASP A 535 12.96 -35.84 -30.39
N GLU A 536 13.81 -34.94 -29.90
CA GLU A 536 13.91 -34.57 -28.48
C GLU A 536 12.60 -33.95 -27.96
N SER A 537 11.87 -33.23 -28.82
CA SER A 537 10.57 -32.63 -28.49
C SER A 537 9.55 -33.69 -28.05
N SER A 538 9.46 -34.80 -28.79
CA SER A 538 8.52 -35.88 -28.49
C SER A 538 8.80 -36.55 -27.15
N ASN A 539 10.09 -36.67 -26.78
CA ASN A 539 10.49 -37.27 -25.50
C ASN A 539 10.09 -36.40 -24.30
N VAL A 540 10.14 -35.07 -24.43
CA VAL A 540 9.70 -34.13 -23.39
C VAL A 540 8.18 -34.25 -23.17
N GLU A 541 7.41 -34.25 -24.26
CA GLU A 541 5.95 -34.39 -24.20
C GLU A 541 5.53 -35.74 -23.59
N LEU A 542 6.14 -36.85 -24.03
CA LEU A 542 5.89 -38.17 -23.47
C LEU A 542 6.22 -38.26 -21.97
N THR A 543 7.29 -37.59 -21.54
CA THR A 543 7.64 -37.52 -20.11
C THR A 543 6.60 -36.74 -19.32
N SER A 544 6.09 -35.62 -19.85
CA SER A 544 4.97 -34.88 -19.24
C SER A 544 3.73 -35.75 -19.11
N MET A 545 3.34 -36.46 -20.19
CA MET A 545 2.16 -37.35 -20.18
C MET A 545 2.28 -38.48 -19.16
N ARG A 546 3.49 -39.03 -18.94
CA ARG A 546 3.73 -40.06 -17.91
C ARG A 546 3.53 -39.52 -16.49
N THR A 547 3.96 -38.28 -16.23
CA THR A 547 3.72 -37.58 -14.97
C THR A 547 2.21 -37.37 -14.75
N ASP A 548 1.51 -36.86 -15.76
CA ASP A 548 0.07 -36.63 -15.72
C ASP A 548 -0.71 -37.93 -15.47
N PHE A 549 -0.33 -39.02 -16.15
CA PHE A 549 -0.92 -40.34 -15.94
C PHE A 549 -0.73 -40.83 -14.50
N THR A 550 0.46 -40.60 -13.92
CA THR A 550 0.76 -40.96 -12.53
C THR A 550 -0.13 -40.19 -11.55
N HIS A 551 -0.38 -38.90 -11.80
CA HIS A 551 -1.29 -38.10 -10.99
C HIS A 551 -2.73 -38.60 -11.06
N LEU A 552 -3.23 -38.90 -12.27
CA LEU A 552 -4.58 -39.47 -12.45
C LEU A 552 -4.74 -40.83 -11.78
N HIS A 553 -3.73 -41.69 -11.89
CA HIS A 553 -3.73 -43.00 -11.26
C HIS A 553 -3.82 -42.88 -9.74
N LEU A 554 -3.01 -42.01 -9.13
CA LEU A 554 -3.05 -41.77 -7.69
C LEU A 554 -4.40 -41.20 -7.24
N ALA A 555 -4.99 -40.28 -8.01
CA ALA A 555 -6.32 -39.74 -7.73
C ALA A 555 -7.39 -40.86 -7.74
N ALA A 556 -7.36 -41.75 -8.74
CA ALA A 556 -8.27 -42.89 -8.83
C ALA A 556 -8.10 -43.86 -7.65
N GLU A 557 -6.87 -44.15 -7.21
CA GLU A 557 -6.63 -44.98 -6.03
C GLU A 557 -7.20 -44.37 -4.75
N ILE A 558 -7.05 -43.06 -4.55
CA ILE A 558 -7.60 -42.37 -3.36
C ILE A 558 -9.13 -42.39 -3.42
N ALA A 559 -9.73 -42.14 -4.59
CA ALA A 559 -11.18 -42.21 -4.79
C ALA A 559 -11.71 -43.61 -4.47
N GLN A 560 -11.05 -44.66 -4.98
CA GLN A 560 -11.42 -46.05 -4.71
C GLN A 560 -11.36 -46.38 -3.21
N ARG A 561 -10.32 -45.95 -2.49
CA ARG A 561 -10.25 -46.13 -1.03
C ARG A 561 -11.38 -45.40 -0.30
N ALA A 562 -11.71 -44.18 -0.72
CA ALA A 562 -12.84 -43.46 -0.14
C ALA A 562 -14.18 -44.17 -0.39
N ILE A 563 -14.39 -44.75 -1.58
CA ILE A 563 -15.56 -45.58 -1.92
C ILE A 563 -15.68 -46.79 -0.98
N GLU A 564 -14.57 -47.46 -0.69
CA GLU A 564 -14.52 -48.60 0.22
C GLU A 564 -14.86 -48.21 1.66
N MET A 565 -14.37 -47.05 2.11
CA MET A 565 -14.68 -46.53 3.45
C MET A 565 -16.14 -46.17 3.63
N CYS A 566 -16.86 -45.79 2.56
CA CYS A 566 -18.32 -45.58 2.61
C CYS A 566 -19.13 -46.89 2.67
N LYS A 567 -18.51 -48.08 2.57
CA LYS A 567 -19.20 -49.39 2.67
C LYS A 567 -19.18 -49.98 4.07
N GLY A 568 -18.17 -49.62 4.87
CA GLY A 568 -18.05 -50.01 6.28
C GLY A 568 -18.95 -49.15 7.15
#